data_AF-A0A932P8W7-F1
#
_entry.id   AF-A0A932P8W7-F1
#
_cell.length_a   1.000
_cell.length_b   1.000
_cell.length_c   1.000
_cell.angle_alpha   90.00
_cell.angle_beta   90.00
_cell.angle_gamma   90.00
#
_symmetry.space_group_name_H-M   'P 1'
#
loop_
_entity.id
_entity.type
_entity.pdbx_description
1 polymer ?
#
loop_
_entity_poly.entity_id
_entity_poly.type
_entity_poly.pdbx_seq_one_letter_code
_entity_poly.pdbx_strand_id
1 'polypeptide(L)'
;PKTALNIVGFPDDQLDPEILHEILRGGAERVLAAGAVIVGGHTVRDVEIKYGLSVLGVVDPGRMFTNDRAQPGDVLVLTKALGTGFVTTAFKAGRCPESVLDTACASMVQLNSIGCDAALTAGAHSVTDITGFGLAGHANEMAQASGVTVVLELGRLPILPGADELARAGNQTRASSFGPDSRELNTEN
;
A
#
# COMPACT_ATOMS: atom_id res chain seq x y z
N PRO A 1 -12.57 -7.27 8.93
CA PRO A 1 -13.64 -6.42 8.32
C PRO A 1 -14.98 -7.17 8.40
N LYS A 2 -16.12 -6.48 8.20
CA LYS A 2 -17.47 -7.07 8.21
C LYS A 2 -18.29 -6.67 7.00
N THR A 3 -18.35 -5.37 6.71
CA THR A 3 -19.09 -4.84 5.55
C THR A 3 -18.26 -3.82 4.79
N ALA A 4 -18.58 -3.62 3.52
CA ALA A 4 -17.99 -2.60 2.66
C ALA A 4 -19.03 -1.93 1.77
N LEU A 5 -18.76 -0.67 1.38
CA LEU A 5 -19.52 0.10 0.40
C LEU A 5 -18.60 0.52 -0.74
N ASN A 6 -19.03 0.32 -1.98
CA ASN A 6 -18.30 0.78 -3.16
C ASN A 6 -18.33 2.32 -3.26
N ILE A 7 -17.18 2.90 -3.61
CA ILE A 7 -17.05 4.31 -3.99
C ILE A 7 -16.40 4.33 -5.37
N VAL A 8 -17.17 4.75 -6.37
CA VAL A 8 -16.77 4.69 -7.79
C VAL A 8 -16.88 6.06 -8.43
N GLY A 9 -15.81 6.49 -9.10
CA GLY A 9 -15.83 7.52 -10.13
C GLY A 9 -15.56 6.86 -11.48
N PHE A 10 -16.44 7.02 -12.46
CA PHE A 10 -16.29 6.34 -13.77
C PHE A 10 -16.77 7.23 -14.93
N PRO A 11 -16.02 7.30 -16.05
CA PRO A 11 -16.43 8.03 -17.25
C PRO A 11 -17.36 7.16 -18.11
N ASP A 12 -18.62 7.06 -17.68
CA ASP A 12 -19.69 6.27 -18.30
C ASP A 12 -20.13 6.75 -19.71
N ASP A 13 -19.59 7.87 -20.20
CA ASP A 13 -19.74 8.34 -21.58
C ASP A 13 -18.58 7.98 -22.52
N GLN A 14 -17.43 7.57 -21.98
CA GLN A 14 -16.21 7.35 -22.76
C GLN A 14 -15.73 5.90 -22.72
N LEU A 15 -16.11 5.14 -21.68
CA LEU A 15 -15.65 3.78 -21.47
C LEU A 15 -16.81 2.79 -21.46
N ASP A 16 -16.51 1.58 -21.90
CA ASP A 16 -17.44 0.44 -21.87
C ASP A 16 -17.83 0.12 -20.41
N PRO A 17 -19.13 0.07 -20.07
CA PRO A 17 -19.60 -0.37 -18.75
C PRO A 17 -19.06 -1.72 -18.30
N GLU A 18 -18.65 -2.60 -19.22
CA GLU A 18 -18.03 -3.88 -18.90
C GLU A 18 -16.72 -3.71 -18.10
N ILE A 19 -15.96 -2.63 -18.35
CA ILE A 19 -14.76 -2.31 -17.57
C ILE A 19 -15.13 -2.07 -16.10
N LEU A 20 -16.23 -1.35 -15.85
CA LEU A 20 -16.73 -1.13 -14.49
C LEU A 20 -17.20 -2.46 -13.86
N HIS A 21 -17.87 -3.32 -14.63
CA HIS A 21 -18.27 -4.64 -14.15
C HIS A 21 -17.08 -5.45 -13.63
N GLU A 22 -16.00 -5.50 -14.40
CA GLU A 22 -14.78 -6.24 -14.03
C GLU A 22 -14.07 -5.65 -12.80
N ILE A 23 -14.03 -4.31 -12.66
CA ILE A 23 -13.51 -3.65 -11.46
C ILE A 23 -14.33 -4.04 -10.22
N LEU A 24 -15.66 -3.98 -10.33
CA LEU A 24 -16.57 -4.33 -9.22
C LEU A 24 -16.47 -5.83 -8.88
N ARG A 25 -16.33 -6.70 -9.88
CA ARG A 25 -16.15 -8.14 -9.69
C ARG A 25 -14.86 -8.42 -8.92
N GLY A 26 -13.72 -7.87 -9.36
CA GLY A 26 -12.44 -8.02 -8.67
C GLY A 26 -12.48 -7.49 -7.23
N GLY A 27 -13.13 -6.34 -7.03
CA GLY A 27 -13.38 -5.77 -5.71
C GLY A 27 -14.20 -6.68 -4.80
N ALA A 28 -15.32 -7.22 -5.31
CA ALA A 28 -16.19 -8.14 -4.59
C ALA A 28 -15.46 -9.43 -4.19
N GLU A 29 -14.63 -9.99 -5.08
CA GLU A 29 -13.82 -11.16 -4.77
C GLU A 29 -12.86 -10.92 -3.61
N ARG A 30 -12.18 -9.75 -3.59
CA ARG A 30 -11.26 -9.42 -2.49
C ARG A 30 -11.99 -9.18 -1.17
N VAL A 31 -13.15 -8.52 -1.20
CA VAL A 31 -13.99 -8.31 -0.01
C VAL A 31 -14.47 -9.64 0.56
N LEU A 32 -14.91 -10.56 -0.31
CA LEU A 32 -15.32 -11.90 0.08
C LEU A 32 -14.16 -12.71 0.67
N ALA A 33 -12.99 -12.68 0.04
CA ALA A 33 -11.78 -13.33 0.56
C ALA A 33 -11.36 -12.79 1.93
N ALA A 34 -11.67 -11.52 2.24
CA ALA A 34 -11.43 -10.91 3.54
C ALA A 34 -12.50 -11.26 4.60
N GLY A 35 -13.48 -12.09 4.26
CA GLY A 35 -14.57 -12.49 5.15
C GLY A 35 -15.60 -11.39 5.39
N ALA A 36 -15.74 -10.44 4.46
CA ALA A 36 -16.70 -9.34 4.52
C ALA A 36 -17.69 -9.39 3.34
N VAL A 37 -18.71 -8.54 3.38
CA VAL A 37 -19.73 -8.44 2.34
C VAL A 37 -19.89 -7.00 1.84
N ILE A 38 -20.06 -6.84 0.53
CA ILE A 38 -20.46 -5.55 -0.06
C ILE A 38 -21.96 -5.36 0.17
N VAL A 39 -22.35 -4.28 0.82
CA VAL A 39 -23.76 -4.00 1.17
C VAL A 39 -24.38 -2.87 0.34
N GLY A 40 -23.64 -2.37 -0.66
CA GLY A 40 -24.07 -1.32 -1.55
C GLY A 40 -22.90 -0.45 -2.00
N GLY A 41 -23.21 0.77 -2.41
CA GLY A 41 -22.20 1.76 -2.78
C GLY A 41 -22.80 2.92 -3.55
N HIS A 42 -21.92 3.80 -4.01
CA HIS A 42 -22.29 4.94 -4.83
C HIS A 42 -21.33 5.10 -6.00
N THR A 43 -21.88 5.44 -7.16
CA THR A 43 -21.14 5.75 -8.38
C THR A 43 -21.43 7.17 -8.80
N VAL A 44 -20.37 7.93 -9.09
CA VAL A 44 -20.45 9.27 -9.64
C VAL A 44 -19.76 9.30 -11.01
N ARG A 45 -20.25 10.16 -11.90
CA ARG A 45 -19.56 10.44 -13.17
C ARG A 45 -18.26 11.19 -12.86
N ASP A 46 -17.16 10.72 -13.42
CA ASP A 46 -15.83 11.31 -13.27
C ASP A 46 -15.05 11.16 -14.58
N VAL A 47 -14.11 12.06 -14.86
CA VAL A 47 -13.24 12.01 -16.04
C VAL A 47 -12.17 10.92 -15.93
N GLU A 48 -11.81 10.51 -14.71
CA GLU A 48 -10.85 9.44 -14.47
C GLU A 48 -11.50 8.31 -13.65
N ILE A 49 -11.13 7.07 -13.96
CA ILE A 49 -11.52 5.91 -13.16
C ILE A 49 -10.94 6.04 -11.76
N LYS A 50 -11.81 6.05 -10.76
CA LYS A 50 -11.47 5.95 -9.34
C LYS A 50 -12.32 4.87 -8.72
N TYR A 51 -11.69 3.94 -8.02
CA TYR A 51 -12.38 2.87 -7.31
C TYR A 51 -11.81 2.71 -5.91
N GLY A 52 -12.70 2.60 -4.94
CA GLY A 52 -12.34 2.39 -3.55
C GLY A 52 -13.50 1.83 -2.74
N LEU A 53 -13.23 1.57 -1.47
CA LEU A 53 -14.18 0.98 -0.53
C LEU A 53 -14.21 1.81 0.75
N SER A 54 -15.40 2.05 1.29
CA SER A 54 -15.57 2.36 2.72
C SER A 54 -15.80 1.05 3.46
N VAL A 55 -14.95 0.73 4.44
CA VAL A 55 -14.93 -0.59 5.10
C VAL A 55 -15.23 -0.43 6.59
N LEU A 56 -16.16 -1.23 7.09
CA LEU A 56 -16.48 -1.34 8.50
C LEU A 56 -15.90 -2.63 9.08
N GLY A 57 -15.26 -2.53 10.25
CA GLY A 57 -14.75 -3.65 11.02
C GLY A 57 -15.10 -3.52 12.50
N VAL A 58 -14.87 -4.59 13.25
CA VAL A 58 -14.99 -4.62 14.71
C VAL A 58 -13.66 -5.11 15.26
N VAL A 59 -13.20 -4.48 16.33
CA VAL A 59 -11.98 -4.85 17.04
C VAL A 59 -12.27 -4.81 18.53
N ASP A 60 -11.68 -5.74 19.28
CA ASP A 60 -11.61 -5.62 20.73
C ASP A 60 -10.69 -4.43 21.08
N PRO A 61 -11.15 -3.42 21.81
CA PRO A 61 -10.32 -2.26 22.15
C PRO A 61 -8.99 -2.62 22.81
N GLY A 62 -8.94 -3.71 23.59
CA GLY A 62 -7.71 -4.20 24.22
C GLY A 62 -6.71 -4.84 23.25
N ARG A 63 -7.15 -5.17 22.03
CA ARG A 63 -6.36 -5.79 20.96
C ARG A 63 -6.19 -4.89 19.74
N MET A 64 -6.61 -3.62 19.84
CA MET A 64 -6.44 -2.65 18.78
C MET A 64 -4.98 -2.19 18.72
N PHE A 65 -4.34 -2.43 17.59
CA PHE A 65 -3.03 -1.84 17.32
C PHE A 65 -3.17 -0.36 16.97
N THR A 66 -2.17 0.41 17.39
CA THR A 66 -1.97 1.81 17.03
C THR A 66 -0.55 1.98 16.51
N ASN A 67 -0.24 3.13 15.90
CA ASN A 67 1.09 3.44 15.38
C ASN A 67 1.97 4.25 16.36
N ASP A 68 1.51 4.47 17.60
CA ASP A 68 2.07 5.43 18.56
C ASP A 68 2.67 4.78 19.81
N ARG A 69 2.90 3.46 19.79
CA ARG A 69 3.38 2.69 20.95
C ARG A 69 4.71 1.98 20.74
N ALA A 70 5.47 2.34 19.71
CA ALA A 70 6.78 1.74 19.46
C ALA A 70 7.74 2.05 20.62
N GLN A 71 8.62 1.11 20.95
CA GLN A 71 9.52 1.22 22.10
C GLN A 71 10.98 1.03 21.68
N PRO A 72 11.95 1.68 22.36
CA PRO A 72 13.36 1.37 22.17
C PRO A 72 13.63 -0.12 22.41
N GLY A 73 14.32 -0.76 21.47
CA GLY A 73 14.58 -2.21 21.49
C GLY A 73 13.63 -3.04 20.62
N ASP A 74 12.54 -2.45 20.12
CA ASP A 74 11.68 -3.11 19.14
C ASP A 74 12.43 -3.42 17.84
N VAL A 75 12.04 -4.53 17.20
CA VAL A 75 12.47 -4.89 15.85
C VAL A 75 11.36 -4.57 14.85
N LEU A 76 11.75 -4.07 13.68
CA LEU A 76 10.81 -3.75 12.60
C LEU A 76 10.60 -4.97 11.71
N VAL A 77 9.33 -5.25 11.41
CA VAL A 77 8.93 -6.36 10.54
C VAL A 77 8.11 -5.82 9.38
N LEU A 78 8.55 -6.12 8.16
CA LEU A 78 7.78 -5.87 6.94
C LEU A 78 7.18 -7.17 6.43
N THR A 79 5.88 -7.17 6.17
CA THR A 79 5.12 -8.35 5.73
C THR A 79 4.99 -8.44 4.21
N LYS A 80 5.37 -7.36 3.50
CA LYS A 80 5.41 -7.29 2.04
C LYS A 80 6.67 -6.55 1.58
N ALA A 81 7.16 -6.95 0.42
CA ALA A 81 8.29 -6.29 -0.24
C ALA A 81 7.89 -4.91 -0.80
N LEU A 82 8.87 -4.01 -0.86
CA LEU A 82 8.72 -2.64 -1.34
C LEU A 82 8.86 -2.57 -2.88
N GLY A 83 8.44 -1.45 -3.48
CA GLY A 83 8.79 -1.11 -4.85
C GLY A 83 7.62 -1.08 -5.86
N THR A 84 6.39 -1.37 -5.43
CA THR A 84 5.19 -1.34 -6.29
C THR A 84 5.00 0.00 -7.01
N GLY A 85 5.39 1.12 -6.38
CA GLY A 85 5.35 2.44 -6.99
C GLY A 85 6.25 2.54 -8.23
N PHE A 86 7.47 2.01 -8.17
CA PHE A 86 8.39 2.03 -9.32
C PHE A 86 7.86 1.17 -10.47
N VAL A 87 7.30 0.00 -10.14
CA VAL A 87 6.69 -0.91 -11.11
C VAL A 87 5.51 -0.25 -11.83
N THR A 88 4.58 0.32 -11.07
CA THR A 88 3.38 0.96 -11.65
C THR A 88 3.71 2.23 -12.43
N THR A 89 4.71 3.02 -12.02
CA THR A 89 5.22 4.16 -12.82
C THR A 89 5.82 3.67 -14.14
N ALA A 90 6.66 2.64 -14.10
CA ALA A 90 7.27 2.08 -15.32
C ALA A 90 6.22 1.50 -16.28
N PHE A 91 5.19 0.84 -15.73
CA PHE A 91 4.10 0.28 -16.52
C PHE A 91 3.31 1.37 -17.25
N LYS A 92 2.96 2.46 -16.54
CA LYS A 92 2.30 3.63 -17.16
C LYS A 92 3.16 4.26 -18.27
N ALA A 93 4.48 4.15 -18.19
CA ALA A 93 5.41 4.63 -19.20
C ALA A 93 5.71 3.61 -20.33
N GLY A 94 5.10 2.41 -20.31
CA GLY A 94 5.36 1.36 -21.30
C GLY A 94 6.76 0.72 -21.18
N ARG A 95 7.39 0.80 -20.00
CA ARG A 95 8.78 0.34 -19.75
C ARG A 95 8.88 -0.78 -18.70
N CYS A 96 7.76 -1.40 -18.33
CA CYS A 96 7.73 -2.47 -17.33
C CYS A 96 7.60 -3.83 -18.00
N PRO A 97 8.51 -4.80 -17.72
CA PRO A 97 8.30 -6.18 -18.12
C PRO A 97 7.03 -6.77 -17.49
N GLU A 98 6.27 -7.54 -18.26
CA GLU A 98 4.99 -8.13 -17.82
C GLU A 98 5.16 -8.99 -16.55
N SER A 99 6.21 -9.81 -16.48
CA SER A 99 6.50 -10.64 -15.29
C SER A 99 6.77 -9.84 -14.01
N VAL A 100 7.33 -8.63 -14.13
CA VAL A 100 7.57 -7.72 -13.00
C VAL A 100 6.25 -7.09 -12.56
N LEU A 101 5.39 -6.70 -13.50
CA LEU A 101 4.05 -6.23 -13.22
C LEU A 101 3.22 -7.30 -12.52
N ASP A 102 3.22 -8.54 -13.02
CA ASP A 102 2.47 -9.66 -12.44
C ASP A 102 2.90 -9.93 -11.00
N THR A 103 4.21 -9.92 -10.73
CA THR A 103 4.76 -10.09 -9.38
C THR A 103 4.29 -8.97 -8.44
N ALA A 104 4.29 -7.72 -8.91
CA ALA A 104 3.80 -6.59 -8.13
C ALA A 104 2.29 -6.68 -7.89
N CYS A 105 1.51 -7.05 -8.91
CA CYS A 105 0.06 -7.27 -8.81
C CYS A 105 -0.26 -8.36 -7.78
N ALA A 106 0.43 -9.51 -7.84
CA ALA A 106 0.28 -10.60 -6.88
C ALA A 106 0.51 -10.14 -5.43
N SER A 107 1.56 -9.33 -5.19
CA SER A 107 1.84 -8.74 -3.88
C SER A 107 0.75 -7.74 -3.43
N MET A 108 0.26 -6.90 -4.35
CA MET A 108 -0.74 -5.88 -4.05
C MET A 108 -2.12 -6.49 -3.73
N VAL A 109 -2.53 -7.56 -4.42
CA VAL A 109 -3.85 -8.20 -4.20
C VAL A 109 -3.90 -9.10 -2.96
N GLN A 110 -2.75 -9.43 -2.36
CA GLN A 110 -2.68 -10.23 -1.14
C GLN A 110 -3.31 -9.46 0.04
N LEU A 111 -4.17 -10.11 0.82
CA LEU A 111 -4.73 -9.53 2.04
C LEU A 111 -3.69 -9.45 3.16
N ASN A 112 -3.76 -8.40 3.99
CA ASN A 112 -2.87 -8.22 5.14
C ASN A 112 -3.25 -9.08 6.37
N SER A 113 -4.11 -10.11 6.22
CA SER A 113 -4.47 -11.02 7.32
C SER A 113 -3.25 -11.70 7.93
N ILE A 114 -2.32 -12.18 7.10
CA ILE A 114 -1.05 -12.78 7.56
C ILE A 114 -0.24 -11.78 8.39
N GLY A 115 -0.22 -10.51 7.99
CA GLY A 115 0.46 -9.46 8.75
C GLY A 115 -0.20 -9.17 10.09
N CYS A 116 -1.53 -9.18 10.13
CA CYS A 116 -2.30 -9.06 11.37
C CYS A 116 -2.01 -10.23 12.33
N ASP A 117 -2.04 -11.46 11.83
CA ASP A 117 -1.76 -12.68 12.62
C ASP A 117 -0.33 -12.69 13.16
N ALA A 118 0.64 -12.28 12.34
CA ALA A 118 2.04 -12.14 12.75
C ALA A 118 2.20 -11.08 13.86
N ALA A 119 1.56 -9.91 13.70
CA ALA A 119 1.61 -8.84 14.70
C ALA A 119 0.98 -9.27 16.03
N LEU A 120 -0.17 -9.96 15.99
CA LEU A 120 -0.84 -10.52 17.18
C LEU A 120 0.03 -11.57 17.87
N THR A 121 0.60 -12.49 17.11
CA THR A 121 1.42 -13.60 17.64
C THR A 121 2.70 -13.08 18.27
N ALA A 122 3.33 -12.08 17.66
CA ALA A 122 4.56 -11.46 18.16
C ALA A 122 4.32 -10.49 19.33
N GLY A 123 3.07 -10.12 19.62
CA GLY A 123 2.77 -9.08 20.61
C GLY A 123 3.29 -7.70 20.20
N ALA A 124 3.15 -7.35 18.91
CA ALA A 124 3.67 -6.11 18.36
C ALA A 124 3.17 -4.88 19.15
N HIS A 125 4.09 -4.00 19.52
CA HIS A 125 3.73 -2.78 20.24
C HIS A 125 3.04 -1.75 19.34
N SER A 126 3.49 -1.63 18.09
CA SER A 126 3.02 -0.64 17.13
C SER A 126 2.90 -1.23 15.73
N VAL A 127 1.86 -0.84 14.99
CA VAL A 127 1.56 -1.37 13.65
C VAL A 127 1.03 -0.26 12.75
N THR A 128 1.50 -0.23 11.49
CA THR A 128 0.94 0.60 10.41
C THR A 128 1.06 -0.13 9.07
N ASP A 129 0.35 0.32 8.04
CA ASP A 129 0.44 -0.19 6.68
C ASP A 129 1.20 0.76 5.75
N ILE A 130 2.19 0.22 5.02
CA ILE A 130 3.02 1.01 4.12
C ILE A 130 2.27 1.28 2.80
N THR A 131 1.88 2.53 2.59
CA THR A 131 1.07 2.98 1.45
C THR A 131 1.69 4.19 0.73
N GLY A 132 0.91 5.23 0.42
CA GLY A 132 1.28 6.31 -0.51
C GLY A 132 2.45 7.20 -0.08
N PHE A 133 2.77 7.24 1.21
CA PHE A 133 3.93 7.97 1.75
C PHE A 133 5.22 7.15 1.71
N GLY A 134 5.15 5.86 1.37
CA GLY A 134 6.28 4.94 1.40
C GLY A 134 6.78 4.62 2.80
N LEU A 135 7.82 3.78 2.88
CA LEU A 135 8.35 3.27 4.14
C LEU A 135 8.84 4.40 5.05
N ALA A 136 9.61 5.34 4.51
CA ALA A 136 10.20 6.41 5.31
C ALA A 136 9.13 7.34 5.93
N GLY A 137 8.08 7.68 5.18
CA GLY A 137 6.98 8.50 5.70
C GLY A 137 6.26 7.83 6.87
N HIS A 138 5.86 6.57 6.69
CA HIS A 138 5.18 5.78 7.72
C HIS A 138 6.07 5.49 8.94
N ALA A 139 7.36 5.21 8.72
CA ALA A 139 8.33 5.03 9.79
C ALA A 139 8.53 6.32 10.60
N ASN A 140 8.58 7.48 9.93
CA ASN A 140 8.69 8.77 10.59
C ASN A 140 7.43 9.11 11.40
N GLU A 141 6.23 8.85 10.87
CA GLU A 141 4.98 9.04 11.61
C GLU A 141 4.96 8.20 12.90
N MET A 142 5.31 6.91 12.80
CA MET A 142 5.40 6.01 13.96
C MET A 142 6.46 6.48 14.98
N ALA A 143 7.63 6.91 14.49
CA ALA A 143 8.72 7.41 15.32
C ALA A 143 8.29 8.66 16.11
N GLN A 144 7.66 9.63 15.43
CA GLN A 144 7.18 10.86 16.04
C GLN A 144 6.07 10.58 17.06
N ALA A 145 5.09 9.76 16.70
CA ALA A 145 3.96 9.44 17.57
C ALA A 145 4.40 8.69 18.84
N SER A 146 5.43 7.85 18.73
CA SER A 146 5.94 7.06 19.86
C SER A 146 7.11 7.73 20.62
N GLY A 147 7.63 8.87 20.13
CA GLY A 147 8.79 9.54 20.73
C GLY A 147 10.10 8.73 20.65
N VAL A 148 10.29 7.96 19.57
CA VAL A 148 11.45 7.09 19.36
C VAL A 148 12.22 7.44 18.08
N THR A 149 13.38 6.81 17.87
CA THR A 149 14.09 6.84 16.58
C THR A 149 13.99 5.49 15.91
N VAL A 150 13.56 5.49 14.65
CA VAL A 150 13.49 4.30 13.81
C VAL A 150 14.75 4.22 12.95
N VAL A 151 15.50 3.12 13.07
CA VAL A 151 16.71 2.86 12.29
C VAL A 151 16.40 1.80 11.23
N LEU A 152 16.63 2.15 9.96
CA LEU A 152 16.40 1.26 8.82
C LEU A 152 17.73 0.81 8.20
N GLU A 153 17.99 -0.49 8.24
CA GLU A 153 19.11 -1.09 7.51
C GLU A 153 18.71 -1.33 6.06
N LEU A 154 19.12 -0.44 5.15
CA LEU A 154 18.69 -0.47 3.74
C LEU A 154 18.97 -1.81 3.04
N GLY A 155 20.10 -2.45 3.36
CA GLY A 155 20.49 -3.75 2.78
C GLY A 155 19.62 -4.93 3.23
N ARG A 156 18.75 -4.75 4.22
CA ARG A 156 17.83 -5.78 4.72
C ARG A 156 16.39 -5.57 4.27
N LEU A 157 16.10 -4.49 3.56
CA LEU A 157 14.76 -4.19 3.10
C LEU A 157 14.35 -5.17 1.98
N PRO A 158 13.22 -5.88 2.11
CA PRO A 158 12.73 -6.74 1.04
C PRO A 158 12.24 -5.87 -0.12
N ILE A 159 12.81 -6.08 -1.31
CA ILE A 159 12.43 -5.36 -2.54
C ILE A 159 11.79 -6.36 -3.51
N LEU A 160 10.73 -5.93 -4.19
CA LEU A 160 10.11 -6.72 -5.25
C LEU A 160 11.13 -6.99 -6.37
N PRO A 161 11.20 -8.22 -6.90
CA PRO A 161 12.07 -8.53 -8.03
C PRO A 161 11.88 -7.55 -9.20
N GLY A 162 12.98 -6.99 -9.70
CA GLY A 162 12.99 -6.02 -10.80
C GLY A 162 12.59 -4.58 -10.43
N ALA A 163 12.10 -4.32 -9.22
CA ALA A 163 11.70 -2.97 -8.83
C ALA A 163 12.92 -2.02 -8.63
N ASP A 164 14.07 -2.55 -8.24
CA ASP A 164 15.31 -1.79 -8.06
C ASP A 164 15.91 -1.35 -9.40
N GLU A 165 15.88 -2.22 -10.42
CA GLU A 165 16.28 -1.87 -11.79
C GLU A 165 15.41 -0.75 -12.35
N LEU A 166 14.09 -0.85 -12.15
CA LEU A 166 13.15 0.19 -12.57
C LEU A 166 13.39 1.51 -11.83
N ALA A 167 13.72 1.48 -10.54
CA ALA A 167 14.09 2.66 -9.78
C ALA A 167 15.38 3.31 -10.34
N ARG A 168 16.42 2.51 -10.61
CA ARG A 168 17.70 2.98 -11.20
C ARG A 168 17.52 3.55 -12.60
N ALA A 169 16.51 3.09 -13.36
CA ALA A 169 16.13 3.63 -14.66
C ALA A 169 15.35 4.97 -14.59
N GLY A 170 15.30 5.61 -13.42
CA GLY A 170 14.75 6.96 -13.24
C GLY A 170 13.23 7.01 -13.10
N ASN A 171 12.55 5.88 -12.86
CA ASN A 171 11.13 5.91 -12.52
C ASN A 171 10.97 6.52 -11.12
N GLN A 172 10.20 7.60 -10.99
CA GLN A 172 9.94 8.24 -9.70
C GLN A 172 8.56 7.87 -9.17
N THR A 173 8.42 7.89 -7.85
CA THR A 173 7.15 7.67 -7.16
C THR A 173 6.80 8.92 -6.36
N ARG A 174 5.52 9.06 -5.98
CA ARG A 174 5.12 10.16 -5.08
C ARG A 174 5.89 10.13 -3.75
N ALA A 175 6.15 8.93 -3.21
CA ALA A 175 6.95 8.76 -1.99
C ALA A 175 8.40 9.23 -2.18
N SER A 176 8.95 9.13 -3.39
CA SER A 176 10.29 9.63 -3.73
C SER A 176 10.41 11.15 -3.63
N SER A 177 9.28 11.88 -3.69
CA SER A 177 9.23 13.34 -3.60
C SER A 177 9.09 13.87 -2.16
N PHE A 178 8.93 12.99 -1.15
CA PHE A 178 8.76 13.35 0.25
C PHE A 178 10.08 13.43 1.05
N GLY A 179 11.24 13.42 0.38
CA GLY A 179 12.52 13.68 1.04
C GLY A 179 12.75 15.18 1.28
N PRO A 180 13.55 15.57 2.30
CA PRO A 180 14.09 16.92 2.35
C PRO A 180 14.92 17.13 1.08
N ASP A 181 14.47 18.07 0.25
CA ASP A 181 15.06 18.56 -0.99
C ASP A 181 15.72 17.49 -1.90
N SER A 182 14.93 16.96 -2.84
CA SER A 182 15.41 16.17 -4.00
C SER A 182 16.39 16.92 -4.94
N ARG A 183 16.90 18.09 -4.54
CA ARG A 183 17.90 18.90 -5.25
C ARG A 183 19.32 18.81 -4.67
N GLU A 184 19.53 18.29 -3.47
CA GLU A 184 20.86 18.31 -2.83
C GLU A 184 21.67 17.00 -2.94
N LEU A 185 21.11 15.92 -3.49
CA LEU A 185 21.86 14.65 -3.66
C LEU A 185 22.62 14.54 -4.99
N ASN A 186 22.80 15.64 -5.73
CA ASN A 186 23.49 15.64 -7.02
C ASN A 186 24.70 16.60 -7.09
N THR A 187 25.32 16.87 -5.94
CA THR A 187 26.65 17.48 -5.87
C THR A 187 27.49 16.75 -4.82
N GLU A 188 28.66 16.27 -5.27
CA GLU A 188 29.80 15.76 -4.48
C GLU A 188 29.80 14.25 -4.10
N ASN A 189 30.18 13.39 -5.06
CA ASN A 189 31.54 12.79 -5.17
C ASN A 189 31.60 11.74 -6.28
#